data_AF-A0A3M1HLC0-F1
#
_entry.id   AF-A0A3M1HLC0-F1
#
_cell.length_a   1.000
_cell.length_b   1.000
_cell.length_c   1.000
_cell.angle_alpha   90.00
_cell.angle_beta   90.00
_cell.angle_gamma   90.00
#
_symmetry.space_group_name_H-M   'P 1'
#
loop_
_entity.id
_entity.type
_entity.pdbx_description
1 polymer ?
#
loop_
_entity_poly.entity_id
_entity_poly.type
_entity_poly.pdbx_seq_one_letter_code
_entity_poly.pdbx_strand_id
1 'polypeptide(L)'
;MIEVTRLDGHPFTLNADLIESIDANPDTFIRLINGNSYLVRESRQEVVDRIVAYRRAIFQCAMASAPDAVEASTQRVRQMEGGTQ
;
A
#
# COMPACT_ATOMS: atom_id res chain seq x y z
N MET A 1 -3.02 5.82 -1.92
CA MET A 1 -4.01 6.89 -2.14
C MET A 1 -5.40 6.30 -1.95
N ILE A 2 -6.24 6.90 -1.09
CA ILE A 2 -7.63 6.50 -0.84
C ILE A 2 -8.58 7.62 -1.26
N GLU A 3 -9.73 7.28 -1.81
CA GLU A 3 -10.78 8.26 -2.12
C GLU A 3 -11.71 8.43 -0.93
N VAL A 4 -12.01 9.69 -0.60
CA VAL A 4 -12.94 10.11 0.46
C VAL A 4 -13.72 11.32 -0.02
N THR A 5 -14.83 11.61 0.64
CA THR A 5 -15.76 12.66 0.22
C THR A 5 -15.86 13.69 1.33
N ARG A 6 -15.63 14.96 1.00
CA ARG A 6 -15.87 16.04 1.95
C ARG A 6 -17.36 16.16 2.27
N LEU A 7 -17.71 16.83 3.37
CA LEU A 7 -19.12 17.04 3.75
C LEU A 7 -19.93 17.80 2.69
N ASP A 8 -19.30 18.65 1.88
CA ASP A 8 -19.88 19.35 0.73
C ASP A 8 -20.11 18.45 -0.49
N GLY A 9 -19.79 17.16 -0.40
CA GLY A 9 -20.02 16.17 -1.46
C GLY A 9 -18.93 16.10 -2.52
N HIS A 10 -17.90 16.93 -2.43
CA HIS A 10 -16.77 16.88 -3.36
C HIS A 10 -15.86 15.67 -3.05
N PRO A 11 -15.68 14.72 -3.98
CA PRO A 11 -14.76 13.61 -3.81
C PRO A 11 -13.32 14.10 -3.96
N PHE A 12 -12.41 13.56 -3.16
CA PHE A 12 -10.99 13.84 -3.27
C PHE A 12 -10.15 12.65 -2.85
N THR A 13 -8.90 12.64 -3.30
CA THR A 13 -7.96 11.58 -2.97
C THR A 13 -6.99 12.03 -1.88
N LEU A 14 -6.85 11.22 -0.85
CA LEU A 14 -5.99 11.48 0.29
C LEU A 14 -4.88 10.43 0.40
N ASN A 15 -3.70 10.86 0.82
CA ASN A 15 -2.60 9.96 1.08
C ASN A 15 -2.80 9.26 2.44
N ALA A 16 -3.13 7.96 2.39
CA ALA A 16 -3.37 7.13 3.56
C ALA A 16 -2.17 7.00 4.50
N ASP A 17 -0.93 7.15 3.99
CA ASP A 17 0.28 7.05 4.81
C ASP A 17 0.57 8.32 5.60
N LEU A 18 -0.08 9.45 5.27
CA LEU A 18 0.08 10.72 5.97
C LEU A 18 -1.01 10.96 7.02
N ILE A 19 -1.97 10.03 7.16
CA ILE A 19 -3.00 10.11 8.19
C ILE A 19 -2.36 9.88 9.55
N GLU A 20 -2.52 10.86 10.43
CA GLU A 20 -2.09 10.79 11.83
C GLU A 20 -3.17 10.13 12.69
N SER A 21 -4.41 10.61 12.59
CA SER A 21 -5.53 10.11 13.38
C SER A 21 -6.87 10.24 12.65
N ILE A 22 -7.83 9.40 13.06
CA ILE A 22 -9.21 9.42 12.58
C ILE A 22 -10.13 9.34 13.80
N ASP A 23 -10.86 10.42 14.03
CA ASP A 23 -11.87 10.54 15.09
C ASP A 23 -13.28 10.63 14.50
N ALA A 24 -14.29 10.26 15.26
CA ALA A 24 -15.69 10.35 14.83
C ALA A 24 -16.53 10.98 15.94
N ASN A 25 -16.91 12.24 15.77
CA ASN A 25 -17.72 12.96 16.77
C ASN A 25 -18.33 14.26 16.24
N PRO A 26 -19.63 14.32 15.83
CA PRO A 26 -20.47 13.22 15.32
C PRO A 26 -20.08 12.78 13.89
N ASP A 27 -19.39 13.67 13.16
CA ASP A 27 -18.84 13.43 11.83
C ASP A 27 -17.40 12.88 11.93
N THR A 28 -16.91 12.28 10.85
CA THR A 28 -15.55 11.73 10.81
C THR A 28 -14.52 12.82 10.49
N PHE A 29 -13.51 12.95 11.34
CA PHE A 29 -12.43 13.89 11.23
C PHE A 29 -11.10 13.16 10.98
N ILE A 30 -10.44 13.47 9.87
CA ILE A 30 -9.13 12.93 9.52
C ILE A 30 -8.09 14.03 9.77
N ARG A 31 -7.11 13.75 10.63
CA ARG A 31 -5.95 14.62 10.85
C ARG A 31 -4.73 14.04 10.15
N LEU A 32 -3.98 14.89 9.47
CA LEU A 32 -2.71 14.54 8.83
C LEU A 32 -1.53 14.96 9.70
N ILE A 33 -0.39 14.30 9.50
CA ILE A 33 0.85 14.57 10.26
C ILE A 33 1.40 15.99 10.07
N ASN A 34 0.96 16.70 9.02
CA ASN A 34 1.35 18.09 8.76
C ASN A 34 0.43 19.11 9.46
N GLY A 35 -0.53 18.65 10.27
CA GLY A 35 -1.51 19.49 10.96
C GLY A 35 -2.76 19.81 10.14
N ASN A 36 -2.79 19.49 8.84
CA ASN A 36 -4.00 19.64 8.03
C ASN A 36 -5.07 18.64 8.47
N SER A 37 -6.33 18.99 8.26
CA SER A 37 -7.45 18.13 8.63
C SER A 37 -8.63 18.25 7.70
N TYR A 38 -9.42 17.18 7.62
CA TYR A 38 -10.54 17.04 6.72
C TYR A 38 -11.72 16.40 7.45
N LEU A 39 -12.89 17.03 7.33
CA LEU A 39 -14.17 16.41 7.68
C LEU A 39 -14.68 15.66 6.45
N VAL A 40 -15.04 14.40 6.66
CA VAL A 40 -15.46 13.49 5.59
C VAL A 40 -16.80 12.84 5.92
N ARG A 41 -17.52 12.41 4.87
CA ARG A 41 -18.83 11.77 5.01
C ARG A 41 -18.73 10.30 5.40
N GLU A 42 -17.61 9.68 5.04
CA GLU A 42 -17.31 8.29 5.33
C GLU A 42 -17.19 8.08 6.84
N SER A 43 -17.70 6.96 7.35
CA SER A 43 -17.50 6.62 8.77
C SER A 43 -16.02 6.29 9.05
N ARG A 44 -15.60 6.43 10.31
CA ARG A 44 -14.25 6.01 10.74
C ARG A 44 -13.89 4.60 10.24
N GLN A 45 -14.84 3.66 10.35
CA GLN A 45 -14.62 2.28 9.93
C GLN A 45 -14.39 2.17 8.43
N GLU A 46 -15.20 2.87 7.64
CA GLU A 46 -15.09 2.85 6.18
C GLU A 46 -13.77 3.47 5.68
N VAL A 47 -13.26 4.50 6.36
CA VAL A 47 -11.93 5.06 6.07
C VAL A 47 -10.84 4.03 6.40
N VAL A 48 -10.93 3.36 7.55
CA VAL A 48 -9.98 2.30 7.94
C VAL A 48 -9.98 1.15 6.93
N ASP A 49 -11.15 0.69 6.49
CA ASP A 49 -11.26 -0.40 5.52
C ASP A 49 -10.62 -0.04 4.17
N ARG A 50 -10.80 1.20 3.71
CA ARG A 50 -10.11 1.70 2.51
C ARG A 50 -8.59 1.72 2.67
N ILE A 51 -8.09 2.13 3.84
CA ILE A 51 -6.64 2.11 4.14
C ILE A 51 -6.10 0.69 4.11
N VAL A 52 -6.80 -0.26 4.75
CA VAL A 52 -6.41 -1.67 4.78
C VAL A 52 -6.42 -2.27 3.38
N ALA A 53 -7.46 -2.00 2.58
CA ALA A 53 -7.56 -2.45 1.20
C ALA A 53 -6.39 -1.90 0.34
N TYR A 54 -6.09 -0.61 0.47
CA TYR A 54 -4.96 0.01 -0.21
C TYR A 54 -3.62 -0.64 0.17
N ARG A 55 -3.34 -0.82 1.47
CA ARG A 55 -2.11 -1.47 1.94
C ARG A 55 -2.01 -2.91 1.43
N ARG A 56 -3.10 -3.68 1.49
CA ARG A 56 -3.14 -5.06 0.96
C ARG A 56 -2.81 -5.10 -0.53
N ALA A 57 -3.38 -4.19 -1.32
CA ALA A 57 -3.10 -4.12 -2.76
C ALA A 57 -1.61 -3.85 -3.04
N ILE A 58 -0.98 -2.94 -2.29
CA ILE A 58 0.47 -2.66 -2.41
C ILE A 58 1.28 -3.92 -2.10
N PHE A 59 1.02 -4.57 -0.95
CA PHE A 59 1.77 -5.76 -0.55
C PHE A 59 1.60 -6.93 -1.53
N GLN A 60 0.39 -7.15 -2.04
CA GLN A 60 0.13 -8.19 -3.03
C GLN A 60 0.87 -7.93 -4.35
N CYS A 61 0.88 -6.68 -4.82
CA CYS A 61 1.64 -6.28 -6.00
C CYS A 61 3.16 -6.52 -5.80
N ALA A 62 3.69 -6.15 -4.63
CA ALA A 62 5.10 -6.34 -4.30
C ALA A 62 5.51 -7.83 -4.17
N MET A 63 4.60 -8.71 -3.77
CA MET A 63 4.88 -10.15 -3.67
C MET A 63 4.71 -10.88 -5.02
N ALA A 64 3.82 -10.39 -5.89
CA ALA A 64 3.58 -10.97 -7.21
C ALA A 64 4.72 -10.71 -8.22
N SER A 65 5.63 -9.77 -7.93
CA SER A 65 6.78 -9.43 -8.78
C SER A 65 8.04 -10.28 -8.54
N ALA A 66 7.96 -11.34 -7.73
CA ALA A 66 9.08 -12.28 -7.55
C ALA A 66 8.72 -13.72 -7.94
N PRO A 67 8.87 -14.07 -9.22
CA PRO A 67 9.35 -15.39 -9.63
C PRO A 67 10.76 -15.26 -10.25
N ASP A 68 11.63 -16.24 -9.98
CA ASP A 68 12.90 -16.51 -10.69
C ASP A 68 14.12 -15.58 -10.48
N ALA A 69 14.82 -15.74 -9.34
CA ALA A 69 16.26 -15.40 -9.26
C ALA A 69 17.13 -16.49 -8.59
N VAL A 70 16.54 -17.62 -8.19
CA VAL A 70 17.25 -18.73 -7.51
C VAL A 70 17.24 -19.96 -8.42
N GLU A 71 17.91 -19.94 -9.58
CA GLU A 71 18.23 -21.20 -10.29
C GLU A 71 19.36 -21.13 -11.34
N ALA A 72 19.88 -19.96 -11.72
CA ALA A 72 20.82 -19.85 -12.85
C ALA A 72 22.33 -19.99 -12.50
N SER A 73 22.72 -20.28 -11.26
CA SER A 73 24.14 -20.23 -10.85
C SER A 73 24.83 -21.58 -10.66
N THR A 74 24.10 -22.70 -10.65
CA THR A 74 24.69 -24.02 -10.33
C THR A 74 25.26 -24.75 -11.56
N GLN A 75 25.03 -24.26 -12.78
CA GLN A 75 25.45 -24.95 -14.02
C GLN A 75 26.74 -24.37 -14.64
N ARG A 76 27.70 -23.89 -13.83
CA ARG A 76 29.01 -23.42 -14.35
C ARG A 76 30.25 -24.09 -13.74
N VAL A 77 30.10 -25.08 -12.85
CA VAL A 77 31.25 -25.76 -12.20
C VAL A 77 31.46 -27.22 -12.69
N ARG A 78 30.60 -27.77 -13.57
CA ARG A 78 30.72 -29.17 -14.04
C ARG A 78 31.30 -29.37 -15.45
N GLN A 79 31.79 -28.31 -16.11
CA GLN A 79 32.44 -28.39 -17.44
C GLN A 79 33.91 -27.96 -17.38
N MET A 80 34.73 -28.58 -16.51
CA MET A 80 36.19 -28.47 -16.60
C MET A 80 36.94 -29.78 -16.27
N GLU A 81 36.24 -30.92 -16.20
CA GLU A 81 36.86 -32.24 -16.01
C GLU A 81 36.53 -33.14 -17.21
N GLY A 82 37.28 -33.01 -18.30
CA GLY A 82 37.01 -33.75 -19.52
C GLY A 82 38.07 -33.61 -20.62
N GLY A 83 39.28 -34.07 -20.34
CA GLY A 83 40.16 -34.75 -21.30
C GLY A 83 40.72 -33.97 -22.50
N THR A 84 42.01 -33.65 -22.43
CA THR A 84 42.88 -33.64 -23.62
C THR A 84 43.93 -34.72 -23.42
N GLN A 85 43.84 -35.79 -24.21
CA GLN A 85 44.98 -36.66 -24.56
C GLN A 85 45.75 -36.01 -25.70
#